data_AF-A7E8S9-F1
#
_entry.id   AF-A7E8S9-F1
#
_cell.length_a   1.000
_cell.length_b   1.000
_cell.length_c   1.000
_cell.angle_alpha   90.00
_cell.angle_beta   90.00
_cell.angle_gamma   90.00
#
_symmetry.space_group_name_H-M   'P 1'
#
loop_
_entity.id
_entity.type
_entity.pdbx_description
1 polymer ?
#
loop_
_entity_poly.entity_id
_entity_poly.type
_entity_poly.pdbx_seq_one_letter_code
_entity_poly.pdbx_strand_id
1 'polypeptide(L)'
;MEGDDVTLELDIPTEQAMVVIEGVEVKSSEEPQPSSSPPAYSGHGKIQPPPPSSSDFESFRTSLASLKGQDASLSAALTSLSELSHDIYYGSELMADEAAVSALICLMAKESSFEDGSDHSASAILSSSLQNNPTAVASLSLFHDSIMAPTCPALRVKGLSLISALQKKLSAPNTSPSSLKSQIAALSGLLKSPQIQKSFLKQDGTSYLQSVFLKSGIEYDVVRKRVVQLLMDNFLDESMGARLGVWPKVDVVQKGEKECNGDAVNDECWAWYGKEFYGTESGKKEWMGEFLERIGQGSQGGERDREL
;
A
#
# COMPACT_ATOMS: atom_id res chain seq x y z
N MET A 1 -21.98 -13.99 59.08
CA MET A 1 -23.28 -13.88 58.38
C MET A 1 -22.97 -13.17 57.08
N GLU A 2 -22.31 -13.84 56.11
CA GLU A 2 -22.86 -14.92 55.26
C GLU A 2 -24.14 -14.49 54.55
N GLY A 3 -24.13 -14.56 53.22
CA GLY A 3 -25.29 -14.26 52.39
C GLY A 3 -24.88 -14.06 50.93
N ASP A 4 -24.65 -15.17 50.25
CA ASP A 4 -24.10 -15.35 48.91
C ASP A 4 -24.74 -14.53 47.78
N ASP A 5 -23.89 -14.12 46.85
CA ASP A 5 -24.23 -13.56 45.53
C ASP A 5 -24.52 -14.75 44.60
N VAL A 6 -25.81 -15.03 44.37
CA VAL A 6 -26.25 -16.16 43.54
C VAL A 6 -26.10 -15.79 42.07
N THR A 7 -25.11 -16.41 41.43
CA THR A 7 -24.94 -16.48 39.98
C THR A 7 -26.09 -17.28 39.37
N LEU A 8 -26.93 -16.63 38.56
CA LEU A 8 -27.92 -17.31 37.73
C LEU A 8 -27.22 -17.87 36.48
N GLU A 9 -26.70 -19.08 36.57
CA GLU A 9 -26.42 -19.91 35.39
C GLU A 9 -27.76 -20.32 34.74
N LEU A 10 -28.07 -19.70 33.60
CA LEU A 10 -29.12 -20.16 32.70
C LEU A 10 -28.55 -21.30 31.84
N ASP A 11 -28.67 -22.51 32.36
CA ASP A 11 -28.41 -23.75 31.63
C ASP A 11 -29.57 -23.98 30.65
N ILE A 12 -29.32 -23.77 29.35
CA ILE A 12 -30.32 -23.98 28.30
C ILE A 12 -30.12 -25.40 27.76
N PRO A 13 -31.06 -26.35 27.98
CA PRO A 13 -30.93 -27.69 27.43
C PRO A 13 -31.06 -27.64 25.91
N THR A 14 -30.04 -28.09 25.18
CA THR A 14 -30.12 -28.31 23.73
C THR A 14 -30.69 -29.71 23.47
N GLU A 15 -32.02 -29.84 23.52
CA GLU A 15 -32.67 -31.03 22.99
C GLU A 15 -32.58 -31.03 21.46
N GLN A 16 -31.71 -31.88 20.90
CA GLN A 16 -31.68 -32.17 19.47
C GLN A 16 -32.85 -33.11 19.14
N ALA A 17 -34.00 -32.54 18.77
CA ALA A 17 -35.10 -33.29 18.20
C ALA A 17 -34.71 -33.79 16.80
N MET A 18 -34.40 -35.08 16.70
CA MET A 18 -34.09 -35.76 15.44
C MET A 18 -35.40 -36.24 14.81
N VAL A 19 -35.87 -35.56 13.75
CA VAL A 19 -37.02 -36.02 12.95
C VAL A 19 -36.52 -37.04 11.95
N VAL A 20 -36.79 -38.33 12.21
CA VAL A 20 -36.58 -39.41 11.26
C VAL A 20 -37.73 -39.36 10.25
N ILE A 21 -37.44 -38.95 9.02
CA ILE A 21 -38.38 -39.05 7.90
C ILE A 21 -38.22 -40.46 7.31
N GLU A 22 -39.27 -41.30 7.43
CA GLU A 22 -39.33 -42.62 6.80
C GLU A 22 -39.15 -42.51 5.29
N GLY A 23 -38.34 -43.43 4.76
CA GLY A 23 -37.79 -43.41 3.41
C GLY A 23 -38.84 -43.34 2.31
N VAL A 24 -38.80 -42.24 1.56
CA VAL A 24 -39.29 -42.23 0.18
C VAL A 24 -38.12 -42.72 -0.68
N GLU A 25 -38.30 -43.84 -1.37
CA GLU A 25 -37.35 -44.32 -2.38
C GLU A 25 -37.20 -43.27 -3.49
N VAL A 26 -36.17 -42.44 -3.38
CA VAL A 26 -35.78 -41.51 -4.43
C VAL A 26 -35.04 -42.32 -5.49
N LYS A 27 -35.69 -42.49 -6.65
CA LYS A 27 -35.06 -42.97 -7.88
C LYS A 27 -33.72 -42.26 -8.06
N SER A 28 -32.65 -43.03 -8.32
CA SER A 28 -31.33 -42.52 -8.66
C SER A 28 -31.47 -41.45 -9.75
N SER A 29 -31.42 -40.19 -9.33
CA SER A 29 -31.23 -39.07 -10.23
C SER A 29 -29.73 -39.01 -10.44
N GLU A 30 -29.33 -39.18 -11.69
CA GLU A 30 -27.94 -39.08 -12.15
C GLU A 30 -27.38 -37.74 -11.66
N GLU A 31 -26.52 -37.81 -10.64
CA GLU A 31 -25.89 -36.63 -10.06
C GLU A 31 -24.96 -36.06 -11.13
N PRO A 32 -25.16 -34.80 -11.58
CA PRO A 32 -24.30 -34.24 -12.61
C PRO A 32 -22.87 -34.21 -12.07
N GLN A 33 -21.96 -34.92 -12.74
CA GLN A 33 -20.55 -34.93 -12.36
C GLN A 33 -20.07 -33.47 -12.23
N PRO A 34 -19.50 -33.06 -11.08
CA PRO A 34 -18.92 -31.74 -10.96
C PRO A 34 -17.85 -31.59 -12.04
N SER A 35 -17.94 -30.51 -12.82
CA SER A 35 -16.99 -30.22 -13.89
C SER A 35 -15.56 -30.39 -13.39
N SER A 36 -14.71 -31.10 -14.13
CA SER A 36 -13.32 -31.44 -13.77
C SER A 36 -12.38 -30.24 -13.57
N SER A 37 -12.92 -29.02 -13.65
CA SER A 37 -12.20 -27.77 -13.50
C SER A 37 -13.13 -26.79 -12.78
N PRO A 38 -13.27 -26.89 -11.44
CA PRO A 38 -13.93 -25.84 -10.69
C PRO A 38 -13.26 -24.50 -11.05
N PRO A 39 -14.03 -23.41 -11.26
CA PRO A 39 -13.46 -22.10 -11.48
C PRO A 39 -12.45 -21.80 -10.38
N ALA A 40 -11.31 -21.22 -10.75
CA ALA A 40 -10.32 -20.81 -9.76
C ALA A 40 -11.01 -19.96 -8.68
N TYR A 41 -11.02 -20.47 -7.45
CA TYR A 41 -11.62 -19.77 -6.31
C TYR A 41 -10.89 -18.45 -6.10
N SER A 42 -11.56 -17.32 -6.30
CA SER A 42 -11.02 -16.03 -5.89
C SER A 42 -11.37 -15.82 -4.41
N GLY A 43 -10.35 -15.77 -3.55
CA GLY A 43 -10.53 -15.62 -2.10
C GLY A 43 -11.19 -14.32 -1.65
N HIS A 44 -11.48 -13.40 -2.57
CA HIS A 44 -11.92 -12.04 -2.28
C HIS A 44 -13.42 -11.82 -2.47
N GLY A 45 -14.18 -12.84 -2.90
CA GLY A 45 -15.60 -12.69 -3.23
C GLY A 45 -15.85 -11.68 -4.36
N LYS A 46 -17.11 -11.52 -4.80
CA LYS A 46 -17.47 -10.43 -5.70
C LYS A 46 -17.75 -9.19 -4.86
N ILE A 47 -16.98 -8.12 -5.06
CA ILE A 47 -17.28 -6.83 -4.46
C ILE A 47 -18.62 -6.36 -5.02
N GLN A 48 -19.61 -6.17 -4.13
CA GLN A 48 -20.93 -5.72 -4.56
C GLN A 48 -20.91 -4.21 -4.79
N PRO A 49 -21.52 -3.72 -5.88
CA PRO A 49 -21.68 -2.29 -6.06
C PRO A 49 -22.62 -1.74 -4.97
N PRO A 50 -22.38 -0.50 -4.52
CA PRO A 50 -23.34 0.21 -3.69
C PRO A 50 -24.66 0.39 -4.46
N PRO A 51 -25.78 0.58 -3.75
CA PRO A 51 -27.07 0.80 -4.40
C PRO A 51 -26.97 1.97 -5.40
N PRO A 52 -27.46 1.83 -6.64
CA PRO A 52 -27.36 2.89 -7.65
C PRO A 52 -28.16 4.15 -7.29
N SER A 53 -29.06 4.07 -6.31
CA SER A 53 -29.76 5.22 -5.73
C SER A 53 -28.95 5.96 -4.65
N SER A 54 -27.70 5.56 -4.37
CA SER A 54 -26.86 6.27 -3.41
C SER A 54 -26.37 7.59 -3.99
N SER A 55 -26.40 8.64 -3.18
CA SER A 55 -25.73 9.92 -3.49
C SER A 55 -24.24 9.74 -3.77
N ASP A 56 -23.65 8.71 -3.18
CA ASP A 56 -22.23 8.41 -3.23
C ASP A 56 -21.83 7.91 -4.62
N PHE A 57 -22.70 7.17 -5.32
CA PHE A 57 -22.43 6.71 -6.68
C PHE A 57 -22.36 7.88 -7.67
N GLU A 58 -23.30 8.83 -7.59
CA GLU A 58 -23.27 10.04 -8.43
C GLU A 58 -22.10 10.96 -8.08
N SER A 59 -21.83 11.13 -6.77
CA SER A 59 -20.68 11.90 -6.29
C SER A 59 -19.35 11.31 -6.77
N PHE A 60 -19.22 9.98 -6.73
CA PHE A 60 -18.05 9.27 -7.25
C PHE A 60 -17.87 9.52 -8.74
N ARG A 61 -18.92 9.30 -9.56
CA ARG A 61 -18.85 9.46 -11.02
C ARG A 61 -18.51 10.88 -11.43
N THR A 62 -19.13 11.86 -10.79
CA THR A 62 -18.89 13.28 -11.06
C THR A 62 -17.46 13.65 -10.70
N SER A 63 -16.99 13.28 -9.50
CA SER A 63 -15.64 13.58 -9.05
C SER A 63 -14.57 12.86 -9.88
N LEU A 64 -14.84 11.63 -10.33
CA LEU A 64 -13.97 10.88 -11.23
C LEU A 64 -13.82 11.59 -12.59
N ALA A 65 -14.91 12.15 -13.13
CA ALA A 65 -14.87 12.94 -14.36
C ALA A 65 -14.04 14.22 -14.18
N SER A 66 -14.27 14.96 -13.10
CA SER A 66 -13.52 16.18 -12.76
C SER A 66 -12.04 15.91 -12.53
N LEU A 67 -11.67 14.80 -11.87
CA LEU A 67 -10.29 14.37 -11.68
C LEU A 67 -9.59 14.14 -13.02
N LYS A 68 -10.25 13.45 -13.95
CA LYS A 68 -9.71 13.16 -15.30
C LYS A 68 -9.60 14.42 -16.15
N GLY A 69 -10.57 15.32 -16.04
CA GLY A 69 -10.57 16.60 -16.74
C GLY A 69 -9.62 17.64 -16.15
N GLN A 70 -9.27 17.52 -14.86
CA GLN A 70 -8.53 18.52 -14.07
C GLN A 70 -9.12 19.94 -14.26
N ASP A 71 -10.45 20.04 -14.21
CA ASP A 71 -11.16 21.30 -14.40
C ASP A 71 -11.22 22.13 -13.10
N ALA A 72 -11.97 23.25 -13.13
CA ALA A 72 -12.12 24.16 -11.99
C ALA A 72 -12.72 23.51 -10.73
N SER A 73 -13.34 22.33 -10.84
CA SER A 73 -13.91 21.57 -9.73
C SER A 73 -12.95 20.55 -9.11
N LEU A 74 -11.69 20.47 -9.56
CA LEU A 74 -10.71 19.49 -9.10
C LEU A 74 -10.57 19.41 -7.58
N SER A 75 -10.50 20.54 -6.87
CA SER A 75 -10.37 20.54 -5.41
C SER A 75 -11.57 19.88 -4.72
N ALA A 76 -12.80 20.17 -5.18
CA ALA A 76 -14.00 19.54 -4.64
C ALA A 76 -14.06 18.04 -4.97
N ALA A 77 -13.64 17.68 -6.18
CA ALA A 77 -13.55 16.30 -6.61
C ALA A 77 -12.55 15.48 -5.78
N LEU A 78 -11.38 16.05 -5.46
CA LEU A 78 -10.39 15.39 -4.59
C LEU A 78 -10.93 15.19 -3.17
N THR A 79 -11.68 16.15 -2.62
CA THR A 79 -12.33 15.99 -1.31
C THR A 79 -13.33 14.84 -1.34
N SER A 80 -14.24 14.82 -2.32
CA SER A 80 -15.25 13.77 -2.44
C SER A 80 -14.62 12.39 -2.68
N LEU A 81 -13.60 12.30 -3.54
CA LEU A 81 -12.87 11.03 -3.75
C LEU A 81 -12.11 10.59 -2.51
N SER A 82 -11.55 11.51 -1.71
CA SER A 82 -10.91 11.16 -0.45
C SER A 82 -11.88 10.49 0.51
N GLU A 83 -13.12 10.99 0.58
CA GLU A 83 -14.17 10.40 1.40
C GLU A 83 -14.61 9.04 0.87
N LEU A 84 -14.65 8.81 -0.44
CA LEU A 84 -15.14 7.56 -1.01
C LEU A 84 -14.07 6.47 -1.17
N SER A 85 -12.79 6.85 -1.30
CA SER A 85 -11.69 5.95 -1.64
C SER A 85 -11.37 4.86 -0.62
N HIS A 86 -11.83 4.99 0.63
CA HIS A 86 -11.62 3.97 1.66
C HIS A 86 -12.61 2.80 1.54
N ASP A 87 -13.70 2.98 0.79
CA ASP A 87 -14.64 1.91 0.48
C ASP A 87 -14.02 0.96 -0.56
N ILE A 88 -14.19 -0.34 -0.32
CA ILE A 88 -13.55 -1.38 -1.15
C ILE A 88 -14.04 -1.37 -2.60
N TYR A 89 -15.30 -1.01 -2.85
CA TYR A 89 -15.85 -0.90 -4.21
C TYR A 89 -15.29 0.33 -4.91
N TYR A 90 -15.44 1.52 -4.32
CA TYR A 90 -15.00 2.75 -4.96
C TYR A 90 -13.47 2.79 -5.16
N GLY A 91 -12.69 2.27 -4.19
CA GLY A 91 -11.25 2.12 -4.33
C GLY A 91 -10.87 1.18 -5.49
N SER A 92 -11.62 0.08 -5.67
CA SER A 92 -11.39 -0.86 -6.78
C SER A 92 -11.71 -0.24 -8.14
N GLU A 93 -12.86 0.44 -8.26
CA GLU A 93 -13.27 1.13 -9.48
C GLU A 93 -12.28 2.25 -9.85
N LEU A 94 -11.80 3.01 -8.86
CA LEU A 94 -10.83 4.07 -9.08
C LEU A 94 -9.49 3.52 -9.56
N MET A 95 -9.00 2.42 -8.96
CA MET A 95 -7.75 1.77 -9.37
C MET A 95 -7.87 0.92 -10.64
N ALA A 96 -9.08 0.72 -11.17
CA ALA A 96 -9.31 0.08 -12.46
C ALA A 96 -9.32 1.07 -13.64
N ASP A 97 -9.53 2.37 -13.39
CA ASP A 97 -9.52 3.43 -14.40
C ASP A 97 -8.10 4.00 -14.59
N GLU A 98 -7.43 3.62 -15.67
CA GLU A 98 -6.06 4.07 -15.99
C GLU A 98 -5.93 5.60 -16.02
N ALA A 99 -6.93 6.31 -16.57
CA ALA A 99 -6.88 7.76 -16.70
C ALA A 99 -6.98 8.44 -15.33
N ALA A 100 -7.81 7.90 -14.43
CA ALA A 100 -7.92 8.38 -13.06
C ALA A 100 -6.64 8.11 -12.25
N VAL A 101 -6.08 6.89 -12.33
CA VAL A 101 -4.81 6.56 -11.68
C VAL A 101 -3.69 7.46 -12.22
N SER A 102 -3.60 7.63 -13.54
CA SER A 102 -2.61 8.52 -14.15
C SER A 102 -2.76 9.96 -13.65
N ALA A 103 -3.99 10.47 -13.52
CA ALA A 103 -4.22 11.82 -12.99
C ALA A 103 -3.73 11.95 -11.54
N LEU A 104 -4.02 10.97 -10.67
CA LEU A 104 -3.56 10.96 -9.27
C LEU A 104 -2.04 10.86 -9.17
N ILE A 105 -1.40 9.99 -9.95
CA ILE A 105 0.07 9.88 -10.01
C ILE A 105 0.68 11.20 -10.45
N CYS A 106 0.08 11.86 -11.44
CA CYS A 106 0.54 13.16 -11.91
C CYS A 106 0.43 14.25 -10.85
N LEU A 107 -0.68 14.30 -10.09
CA LEU A 107 -0.85 15.24 -8.98
C LEU A 107 0.14 14.94 -7.84
N MET A 108 0.31 13.67 -7.47
CA MET A 108 1.27 13.24 -6.47
C MET A 108 2.71 13.67 -6.82
N ALA A 109 3.11 13.52 -8.09
CA ALA A 109 4.46 13.81 -8.57
C ALA A 109 4.69 15.27 -9.00
N LYS A 110 3.65 16.11 -9.00
CA LYS A 110 3.75 17.53 -9.34
C LYS A 110 4.50 18.29 -8.23
N GLU A 111 5.35 19.22 -8.63
CA GLU A 111 5.89 20.24 -7.72
C GLU A 111 4.74 21.18 -7.32
N SER A 112 4.24 21.06 -6.09
CA SER A 112 3.13 21.87 -5.58
C SER A 112 3.63 23.19 -5.00
N SER A 113 2.82 24.25 -5.15
CA SER A 113 2.93 25.43 -4.28
C SER A 113 2.35 25.09 -2.90
N PHE A 114 2.72 25.84 -1.87
CA PHE A 114 2.27 25.60 -0.49
C PHE A 114 0.75 25.53 -0.31
N GLU A 115 -0.02 26.09 -1.24
CA GLU A 115 -1.48 26.18 -1.15
C GLU A 115 -2.23 25.15 -2.00
N ASP A 116 -1.56 24.43 -2.91
CA ASP A 116 -2.22 23.57 -3.90
C ASP A 116 -2.84 22.32 -3.25
N GLY A 117 -2.21 21.72 -2.22
CA GLY A 117 -2.72 20.59 -1.41
C GLY A 117 -3.10 19.30 -2.18
N SER A 118 -3.15 19.37 -3.50
CA SER A 118 -3.63 18.34 -4.41
C SER A 118 -2.71 17.14 -4.45
N ASP A 119 -1.41 17.33 -4.24
CA ASP A 119 -0.44 16.26 -4.12
C ASP A 119 -0.68 15.40 -2.87
N HIS A 120 -0.98 16.03 -1.73
CA HIS A 120 -1.36 15.34 -0.51
C HIS A 120 -2.65 14.56 -0.69
N SER A 121 -3.71 15.20 -1.21
CA SER A 121 -5.01 14.56 -1.44
C SER A 121 -4.90 13.40 -2.42
N ALA A 122 -4.19 13.57 -3.54
CA ALA A 122 -3.98 12.50 -4.50
C ALA A 122 -3.24 11.30 -3.89
N SER A 123 -2.21 11.57 -3.08
CA SER A 123 -1.48 10.52 -2.36
C SER A 123 -2.38 9.80 -1.35
N ALA A 124 -3.23 10.54 -0.62
CA ALA A 124 -4.16 9.95 0.34
C ALA A 124 -5.23 9.08 -0.33
N ILE A 125 -5.77 9.52 -1.46
CA ILE A 125 -6.73 8.75 -2.28
C ILE A 125 -6.10 7.46 -2.78
N LEU A 126 -4.88 7.52 -3.36
CA LEU A 126 -4.14 6.34 -3.81
C LEU A 126 -3.90 5.36 -2.65
N SER A 127 -3.40 5.87 -1.52
CA SER A 127 -3.13 5.05 -0.34
C SER A 127 -4.38 4.38 0.19
N SER A 128 -5.50 5.10 0.28
CA SER A 128 -6.75 4.58 0.85
C SER A 128 -7.39 3.56 -0.07
N SER A 129 -7.37 3.80 -1.38
CA SER A 129 -7.94 2.87 -2.38
C SER A 129 -7.24 1.52 -2.41
N LEU A 130 -5.94 1.49 -2.10
CA LEU A 130 -5.11 0.29 -2.12
C LEU A 130 -5.04 -0.42 -0.75
N GLN A 131 -5.41 0.27 0.34
CA GLN A 131 -5.33 -0.27 1.68
C GLN A 131 -6.31 -1.44 1.84
N ASN A 132 -5.80 -2.63 2.16
CA ASN A 132 -6.58 -3.85 2.33
C ASN A 132 -7.49 -4.18 1.13
N ASN A 133 -7.10 -3.75 -0.08
CA ASN A 133 -7.89 -3.92 -1.29
C ASN A 133 -7.09 -4.66 -2.39
N PRO A 134 -7.04 -5.99 -2.34
CA PRO A 134 -6.28 -6.79 -3.29
C PRO A 134 -6.83 -6.71 -4.72
N THR A 135 -8.13 -6.45 -4.89
CA THR A 135 -8.74 -6.22 -6.21
C THR A 135 -8.19 -4.95 -6.85
N ALA A 136 -8.13 -3.86 -6.09
CA ALA A 136 -7.53 -2.61 -6.54
C ALA A 136 -6.05 -2.76 -6.90
N VAL A 137 -5.27 -3.48 -6.07
CA VAL A 137 -3.85 -3.78 -6.35
C VAL A 137 -3.68 -4.60 -7.63
N ALA A 138 -4.55 -5.60 -7.85
CA ALA A 138 -4.49 -6.45 -9.04
C ALA A 138 -4.71 -5.64 -10.32
N SER A 139 -5.67 -4.71 -10.31
CA SER A 139 -5.99 -3.83 -11.46
C SER A 139 -4.79 -3.03 -11.96
N LEU A 140 -3.90 -2.58 -11.07
CA LEU A 140 -2.72 -1.79 -11.42
C LEU A 140 -1.75 -2.53 -12.35
N SER A 141 -1.77 -3.87 -12.34
CA SER A 141 -0.85 -4.69 -13.16
C SER A 141 -1.04 -4.44 -14.67
N LEU A 142 -2.25 -4.02 -15.07
CA LEU A 142 -2.63 -3.80 -16.47
C LEU A 142 -1.93 -2.58 -17.09
N PHE A 143 -1.54 -1.59 -16.29
CA PHE A 143 -0.96 -0.33 -16.75
C PHE A 143 0.18 0.16 -15.84
N HIS A 144 0.92 -0.79 -15.25
CA HIS A 144 2.06 -0.51 -14.37
C HIS A 144 3.16 0.34 -15.04
N ASP A 145 3.36 0.19 -16.36
CA ASP A 145 4.29 1.01 -17.13
C ASP A 145 3.85 2.48 -17.13
N SER A 146 2.56 2.76 -17.34
CA SER A 146 1.98 4.11 -17.28
C SER A 146 2.11 4.73 -15.88
N ILE A 147 2.07 3.93 -14.81
CA ILE A 147 2.28 4.40 -13.43
C ILE A 147 3.74 4.78 -13.20
N MET A 148 4.68 3.94 -13.63
CA MET A 148 6.11 4.10 -13.35
C MET A 148 6.81 5.04 -14.34
N ALA A 149 6.20 5.30 -15.50
CA ALA A 149 6.61 6.28 -16.50
C ALA A 149 5.42 7.22 -16.83
N PRO A 150 5.03 8.09 -15.88
CA PRO A 150 3.80 8.86 -15.99
C PRO A 150 3.84 9.85 -17.16
N THR A 151 2.73 9.95 -17.88
CA THR A 151 2.62 10.69 -19.15
C THR A 151 2.14 12.14 -18.99
N CYS A 152 2.04 12.65 -17.76
CA CYS A 152 1.64 14.04 -17.48
C CYS A 152 2.47 15.01 -18.31
N PRO A 153 1.88 16.09 -18.86
CA PRO A 153 2.61 17.07 -19.65
C PRO A 153 3.91 17.57 -19.00
N ALA A 154 3.87 17.87 -17.69
CA ALA A 154 5.02 18.37 -16.94
C ALA A 154 6.17 17.35 -16.79
N LEU A 155 5.86 16.05 -16.72
CA LEU A 155 6.85 14.98 -16.54
C LEU A 155 7.31 14.41 -17.88
N ARG A 156 6.39 14.27 -18.84
CA ARG A 156 6.65 13.79 -20.20
C ARG A 156 7.65 14.66 -20.95
N VAL A 157 7.53 15.99 -20.84
CA VAL A 157 8.48 16.93 -21.46
C VAL A 157 9.89 16.72 -20.91
N LYS A 158 10.01 16.32 -19.64
CA LYS A 158 11.29 16.09 -18.96
C LYS A 158 11.76 14.63 -19.06
N GLY A 159 10.97 13.73 -19.65
CA GLY A 159 11.27 12.29 -19.72
C GLY A 159 11.47 11.64 -18.34
N LEU A 160 10.83 12.17 -17.29
CA LEU A 160 11.06 11.69 -15.92
C LEU A 160 10.22 10.45 -15.63
N SER A 161 10.88 9.42 -15.09
CA SER A 161 10.19 8.33 -14.41
C SER A 161 9.49 8.84 -13.14
N LEU A 162 8.59 8.02 -12.57
CA LEU A 162 7.91 8.39 -11.33
C LEU A 162 8.93 8.70 -10.22
N ILE A 163 9.89 7.81 -9.97
CA ILE A 163 10.86 7.99 -8.89
C ILE A 163 11.75 9.21 -9.13
N SER A 164 12.19 9.43 -10.37
CA SER A 164 12.97 10.63 -10.72
C SER A 164 12.18 11.92 -10.49
N ALA A 165 10.86 11.91 -10.78
CA ALA A 165 9.99 13.05 -10.51
C ALA A 165 9.81 13.30 -9.01
N LEU A 166 9.61 12.24 -8.21
CA LEU A 166 9.50 12.35 -6.75
C LEU A 166 10.81 12.84 -6.11
N GLN A 167 11.97 12.37 -6.59
CA GLN A 167 13.27 12.86 -6.14
C GLN A 167 13.43 14.36 -6.41
N LYS A 168 13.05 14.81 -7.61
CA LYS A 168 13.08 16.24 -7.96
C LYS A 168 12.16 17.06 -7.06
N LYS A 169 10.94 16.58 -6.81
CA LYS A 169 9.98 17.21 -5.90
C LYS A 169 10.53 17.30 -4.48
N LEU A 170 11.19 16.25 -3.97
CA LEU A 170 11.78 16.22 -2.64
C LEU A 170 12.85 17.32 -2.43
N SER A 171 13.56 17.70 -3.49
CA SER A 171 14.53 18.81 -3.47
C SER A 171 13.88 20.19 -3.45
N ALA A 172 12.57 20.30 -3.72
CA ALA A 172 11.85 21.56 -3.64
C ALA A 172 11.65 21.99 -2.17
N PRO A 173 11.77 23.29 -1.86
CA PRO A 173 11.68 23.79 -0.49
C PRO A 173 10.29 23.66 0.15
N ASN A 174 9.25 23.40 -0.66
CA ASN A 174 7.85 23.49 -0.23
C ASN A 174 7.25 22.13 0.18
N THR A 175 8.06 21.07 0.23
CA THR A 175 7.56 19.73 0.50
C THR A 175 7.31 19.56 2.01
N SER A 176 6.04 19.53 2.42
CA SER A 176 5.66 19.35 3.82
C SER A 176 5.82 17.89 4.29
N PRO A 177 6.04 17.66 5.61
CA PRO A 177 6.08 16.31 6.17
C PRO A 177 4.77 15.53 5.97
N SER A 178 3.62 16.19 6.02
CA SER A 178 2.31 15.54 5.80
C SER A 178 2.13 15.08 4.36
N SER A 179 2.52 15.89 3.38
CA SER A 179 2.51 15.48 1.97
C SER A 179 3.44 14.29 1.73
N LEU A 180 4.67 14.32 2.30
CA LEU A 180 5.58 13.19 2.18
C LEU A 180 5.04 11.92 2.83
N LYS A 181 4.47 12.02 4.04
CA LYS A 181 3.88 10.86 4.72
C LYS A 181 2.80 10.20 3.86
N SER A 182 1.88 10.99 3.28
CA SER A 182 0.85 10.46 2.37
C SER A 182 1.46 9.87 1.10
N GLN A 183 2.47 10.51 0.54
CA GLN A 183 3.17 10.03 -0.66
C GLN A 183 3.87 8.68 -0.41
N ILE A 184 4.54 8.50 0.74
CA ILE A 184 5.12 7.21 1.11
C ILE A 184 4.03 6.16 1.36
N ALA A 185 2.88 6.53 1.95
CA ALA A 185 1.77 5.60 2.12
C ALA A 185 1.19 5.14 0.77
N ALA A 186 1.04 6.05 -0.19
CA ALA A 186 0.64 5.74 -1.57
C ALA A 186 1.63 4.78 -2.24
N LEU A 187 2.93 5.07 -2.15
CA LEU A 187 3.98 4.19 -2.67
C LEU A 187 3.90 2.80 -2.02
N SER A 188 3.69 2.70 -0.71
CA SER A 188 3.56 1.40 -0.03
C SER A 188 2.43 0.54 -0.62
N GLY A 189 1.27 1.16 -0.92
CA GLY A 189 0.16 0.47 -1.58
C GLY A 189 0.48 0.07 -3.02
N LEU A 190 1.09 0.96 -3.81
CA LEU A 190 1.48 0.70 -5.20
C LEU A 190 2.49 -0.47 -5.29
N LEU A 191 3.42 -0.57 -4.34
CA LEU A 191 4.44 -1.61 -4.30
C LEU A 191 3.89 -3.00 -3.96
N LYS A 192 2.62 -3.12 -3.54
CA LYS A 192 1.95 -4.42 -3.44
C LYS A 192 1.73 -5.08 -4.80
N SER A 193 1.78 -4.32 -5.90
CA SER A 193 1.88 -4.89 -7.26
C SER A 193 3.33 -5.31 -7.55
N PRO A 194 3.61 -6.60 -7.83
CA PRO A 194 4.97 -7.08 -8.10
C PRO A 194 5.65 -6.39 -9.31
N GLN A 195 4.86 -6.01 -10.33
CA GLN A 195 5.38 -5.33 -11.53
C GLN A 195 5.85 -3.91 -11.18
N ILE A 196 5.06 -3.17 -10.39
CA ILE A 196 5.41 -1.85 -9.89
C ILE A 196 6.62 -1.95 -8.96
N GLN A 197 6.63 -2.92 -8.03
CA GLN A 197 7.75 -3.15 -7.12
C GLN A 197 9.07 -3.37 -7.87
N LYS A 198 9.05 -4.21 -8.92
CA LYS A 198 10.22 -4.45 -9.76
C LYS A 198 10.70 -3.19 -10.46
N SER A 199 9.79 -2.39 -11.01
CA SER A 199 10.13 -1.13 -11.67
C SER A 199 10.62 -0.06 -10.69
N PHE A 200 10.07 -0.02 -9.48
CA PHE A 200 10.52 0.85 -8.40
C PHE A 200 11.99 0.60 -8.04
N LEU A 201 12.37 -0.66 -7.86
CA LEU A 201 13.76 -1.02 -7.57
C LEU A 201 14.70 -0.70 -8.73
N LYS A 202 14.25 -0.87 -9.99
CA LYS A 202 15.03 -0.49 -11.18
C LYS A 202 15.24 1.02 -11.34
N GLN A 203 14.38 1.83 -10.74
CA GLN A 203 14.44 3.29 -10.80
C GLN A 203 15.08 3.90 -9.54
N ASP A 204 15.88 3.13 -8.79
CA ASP A 204 16.52 3.56 -7.54
C ASP A 204 15.52 4.06 -6.49
N GLY A 205 14.34 3.43 -6.41
CA GLY A 205 13.28 3.78 -5.47
C GLY A 205 13.72 3.72 -4.00
N THR A 206 14.61 2.79 -3.65
CA THR A 206 15.17 2.68 -2.29
C THR A 206 16.05 3.87 -1.96
N SER A 207 16.85 4.36 -2.91
CA SER A 207 17.63 5.60 -2.78
C SER A 207 16.73 6.83 -2.59
N TYR A 208 15.60 6.89 -3.28
CA TYR A 208 14.59 7.92 -3.03
C TYR A 208 14.07 7.85 -1.58
N LEU A 209 13.73 6.67 -1.07
CA LEU A 209 13.27 6.50 0.31
C LEU A 209 14.34 6.88 1.34
N GLN A 210 15.61 6.59 1.09
CA GLN A 210 16.72 7.06 1.94
C GLN A 210 16.78 8.58 1.96
N SER A 211 16.69 9.22 0.80
CA SER A 211 16.68 10.69 0.70
C SER A 211 15.55 11.31 1.52
N VAL A 212 14.39 10.66 1.56
CA VAL A 212 13.26 11.07 2.41
C VAL A 212 13.57 10.85 3.89
N PHE A 213 14.12 9.69 4.25
CA PHE A 213 14.47 9.33 5.63
C PHE A 213 15.49 10.31 6.25
N LEU A 214 16.43 10.79 5.44
CA LEU A 214 17.50 11.70 5.83
C LEU A 214 17.09 13.18 5.95
N LYS A 215 15.84 13.54 5.61
CA LYS A 215 15.34 14.90 5.84
C LYS A 215 15.49 15.27 7.31
N SER A 216 16.14 16.39 7.63
CA SER A 216 16.36 16.85 9.01
C SER A 216 15.08 17.37 9.65
N GLY A 217 14.98 17.25 10.98
CA GLY A 217 13.85 17.76 11.77
C GLY A 217 13.03 16.65 12.43
N ILE A 218 12.43 16.97 13.59
CA ILE A 218 11.59 16.05 14.38
C ILE A 218 10.20 15.86 13.73
N GLU A 219 9.74 16.86 12.99
CA GLU A 219 8.51 16.83 12.20
C GLU A 219 8.53 15.75 11.11
N TYR A 220 9.71 15.28 10.72
CA TYR A 220 9.89 14.18 9.77
C TYR A 220 9.90 12.80 10.43
N ASP A 221 9.84 12.67 11.76
CA ASP A 221 9.82 11.36 12.44
C ASP A 221 8.63 10.50 12.01
N VAL A 222 7.48 11.12 11.79
CA VAL A 222 6.28 10.45 11.28
C VAL A 222 6.48 9.93 9.84
N VAL A 223 7.33 10.60 9.06
CA VAL A 223 7.71 10.20 7.70
C VAL A 223 8.72 9.07 7.76
N ARG A 224 9.75 9.18 8.62
CA ARG A 224 10.76 8.11 8.84
C ARG A 224 10.10 6.80 9.27
N LYS A 225 9.17 6.86 10.22
CA LYS A 225 8.37 5.70 10.61
C LYS A 225 7.63 5.10 9.41
N ARG A 226 7.02 5.94 8.59
CA ARG A 226 6.27 5.47 7.41
C ARG A 226 7.18 4.86 6.34
N VAL A 227 8.39 5.39 6.14
CA VAL A 227 9.40 4.81 5.25
C VAL A 227 9.80 3.42 5.73
N VAL A 228 10.09 3.28 7.03
CA VAL A 228 10.43 1.96 7.59
C VAL A 228 9.28 0.97 7.45
N GLN A 229 8.05 1.38 7.75
CA GLN A 229 6.88 0.53 7.53
C GLN A 229 6.75 0.08 6.06
N LEU A 230 6.94 0.99 5.10
CA LEU A 230 6.94 0.63 3.68
C LEU A 230 7.99 -0.45 3.38
N LEU A 231 9.23 -0.28 3.87
CA LEU A 231 10.30 -1.24 3.64
C LEU A 231 9.98 -2.62 4.26
N MET A 232 9.45 -2.61 5.48
CA MET A 232 9.01 -3.82 6.17
C MET A 232 7.91 -4.54 5.39
N ASP A 233 6.83 -3.83 5.08
CA ASP A 233 5.62 -4.37 4.46
C ASP A 233 5.87 -4.94 3.05
N ASN A 234 6.87 -4.43 2.33
CA ASN A 234 7.08 -4.76 0.93
C ASN A 234 8.32 -5.64 0.69
N PHE A 235 9.31 -5.62 1.59
CA PHE A 235 10.59 -6.29 1.34
C PHE A 235 11.12 -7.15 2.49
N LEU A 236 10.76 -6.87 3.75
CA LEU A 236 11.39 -7.52 4.91
C LEU A 236 10.44 -8.37 5.77
N ASP A 237 9.13 -8.26 5.60
CA ASP A 237 8.14 -9.01 6.38
C ASP A 237 7.20 -9.87 5.52
N GLU A 238 7.48 -11.18 5.48
CA GLU A 238 6.66 -12.16 4.76
C GLU A 238 5.20 -12.18 5.24
N SER A 239 4.96 -11.93 6.55
CA SER A 239 3.60 -11.90 7.09
C SER A 239 2.77 -10.73 6.55
N MET A 240 3.44 -9.68 6.06
CA MET A 240 2.83 -8.53 5.40
C MET A 240 2.81 -8.67 3.87
N GLY A 241 3.24 -9.83 3.35
CA GLY A 241 3.26 -10.16 1.92
C GLY A 241 4.58 -9.82 1.20
N ALA A 242 5.66 -9.54 1.93
CA ALA A 242 6.97 -9.31 1.31
C ALA A 242 7.55 -10.60 0.73
N ARG A 243 8.30 -10.47 -0.37
CA ARG A 243 9.16 -11.53 -0.90
C ARG A 243 10.59 -11.26 -0.48
N LEU A 244 11.11 -12.08 0.43
CA LEU A 244 12.47 -11.89 0.96
C LEU A 244 13.52 -12.06 -0.15
N GLY A 245 14.66 -11.40 0.01
CA GLY A 245 15.77 -11.47 -0.94
C GLY A 245 15.58 -10.65 -2.23
N VAL A 246 14.40 -10.07 -2.47
CA VAL A 246 14.18 -9.09 -3.54
C VAL A 246 14.96 -7.81 -3.25
N TRP A 247 14.92 -7.36 -1.99
CA TRP A 247 15.71 -6.28 -1.44
C TRP A 247 15.79 -6.44 0.08
N PRO A 248 16.91 -6.12 0.75
CA PRO A 248 18.21 -5.75 0.17
C PRO A 248 18.88 -6.94 -0.53
N LYS A 249 19.82 -6.67 -1.44
CA LYS A 249 20.61 -7.75 -2.08
C LYS A 249 21.53 -8.40 -1.03
N VAL A 250 21.74 -9.71 -1.13
CA VAL A 250 22.49 -10.51 -0.14
C VAL A 250 23.90 -9.95 0.14
N ASP A 251 24.58 -9.45 -0.88
CA ASP A 251 25.96 -8.93 -0.79
C ASP A 251 26.05 -7.52 -0.18
N VAL A 252 24.92 -6.84 -0.02
CA VAL A 252 24.83 -5.40 0.34
C VAL A 252 24.68 -5.21 1.85
N VAL A 253 24.18 -6.23 2.58
CA VAL A 253 23.99 -6.15 4.03
C VAL A 253 25.29 -6.51 4.75
N GLN A 254 26.31 -5.66 4.62
CA GLN A 254 27.29 -5.57 5.70
C GLN A 254 26.54 -5.05 6.93
N LYS A 255 26.85 -5.60 8.11
CA LYS A 255 26.13 -5.42 9.38
C LYS A 255 26.18 -3.97 9.94
N GLY A 256 25.88 -2.96 9.12
CA GLY A 256 26.00 -1.53 9.45
C GLY A 256 27.36 -1.18 10.04
N GLU A 257 28.43 -1.83 9.57
CA GLU A 257 29.83 -1.56 9.97
C GLU A 257 30.48 -0.54 9.04
N LYS A 258 29.97 -0.41 7.81
CA LYS A 258 30.40 0.62 6.87
C LYS A 258 29.84 1.96 7.35
N GLU A 259 30.73 2.89 7.68
CA GLU A 259 30.37 4.28 7.88
C GLU A 259 29.87 4.85 6.55
N CYS A 260 28.59 5.18 6.51
CA CYS A 260 28.02 5.93 5.39
C CYS A 260 28.07 7.40 5.76
N ASN A 261 28.92 8.16 5.09
CA ASN A 261 28.84 9.61 5.09
C ASN A 261 27.42 10.02 4.69
N GLY A 262 26.85 11.04 5.36
CA GLY A 262 25.43 11.41 5.26
C GLY A 262 24.89 11.70 3.86
N ASP A 263 25.77 11.84 2.86
CA ASP A 263 25.43 12.06 1.46
C ASP A 263 25.37 10.78 0.60
N ALA A 264 25.82 9.63 1.15
CA ALA A 264 25.91 8.37 0.42
C ALA A 264 24.57 7.61 0.38
N VAL A 265 23.74 7.98 -0.57
CA VAL A 265 22.46 7.30 -0.84
C VAL A 265 22.70 6.02 -1.65
N ASN A 266 22.79 4.87 -0.98
CA ASN A 266 22.88 3.54 -1.60
C ASN A 266 22.33 2.44 -0.66
N ASP A 267 21.96 1.29 -1.22
CA ASP A 267 21.32 0.21 -0.47
C ASP A 267 22.12 -0.30 0.75
N GLU A 268 23.46 -0.19 0.74
CA GLU A 268 24.34 -0.67 1.83
C GLU A 268 24.20 0.17 3.11
N CYS A 269 23.71 1.41 2.97
CA CYS A 269 23.68 2.38 4.06
C CYS A 269 22.43 2.33 4.94
N TRP A 270 21.41 1.56 4.58
CA TRP A 270 20.15 1.53 5.35
C TRP A 270 20.33 1.08 6.80
N ALA A 271 21.14 0.03 7.02
CA ALA A 271 21.42 -0.45 8.37
C ALA A 271 22.18 0.60 9.20
N TRP A 272 23.10 1.33 8.57
CA TRP A 272 23.85 2.41 9.23
C TRP A 272 22.93 3.58 9.59
N TYR A 273 22.14 4.10 8.64
CA TYR A 273 21.19 5.19 8.87
C TYR A 273 20.14 4.84 9.94
N GLY A 274 19.66 3.58 9.95
CA GLY A 274 18.75 3.10 10.98
C GLY A 274 19.38 3.09 12.37
N LYS A 275 20.65 2.64 12.50
CA LYS A 275 21.38 2.64 13.79
C LYS A 275 21.62 4.06 14.30
N GLU A 276 22.06 4.97 13.43
CA GLU A 276 22.28 6.38 13.78
C GLU A 276 20.99 7.01 14.30
N PHE A 277 19.88 6.81 13.60
CA PHE A 277 18.59 7.32 14.05
C PHE A 277 18.13 6.65 15.36
N TYR A 278 18.30 5.34 15.51
CA TYR A 278 17.96 4.60 16.73
C TYR A 278 18.74 5.08 17.96
N GLY A 279 19.95 5.63 17.77
CA GLY A 279 20.75 6.26 18.82
C GLY A 279 20.17 7.59 19.35
N THR A 280 19.17 8.16 18.68
CA THR A 280 18.48 9.40 19.10
C THR A 280 17.24 9.11 19.96
N GLU A 281 16.81 10.08 20.77
CA GLU A 281 15.56 10.00 21.55
C GLU A 281 14.31 9.75 20.67
N SER A 282 14.30 10.36 19.47
CA SER A 282 13.23 10.18 18.48
C SER A 282 13.20 8.76 17.92
N GLY A 283 14.36 8.17 17.64
CA GLY A 283 14.46 6.89 16.95
C GLY A 283 14.50 5.67 17.84
N LYS A 284 14.75 5.81 19.14
CA LYS A 284 14.71 4.72 20.12
C LYS A 284 13.28 4.22 20.38
N LYS A 285 12.70 3.54 19.39
CA LYS A 285 11.34 3.03 19.34
C LYS A 285 11.34 1.59 18.83
N GLU A 286 10.35 0.82 19.24
CA GLU A 286 10.17 -0.60 18.87
C GLU A 286 10.23 -0.84 17.36
N TRP A 287 9.48 -0.08 16.57
CA TRP A 287 9.43 -0.20 15.10
C TRP A 287 10.79 -0.04 14.40
N MET A 288 11.73 0.72 15.00
CA MET A 288 13.07 0.88 14.45
C MET A 288 13.98 -0.29 14.86
N GLY A 289 13.80 -0.79 16.08
CA GLY A 289 14.47 -2.02 16.53
C GLY A 289 14.11 -3.22 15.66
N GLU A 290 12.82 -3.42 15.39
CA GLU A 290 12.33 -4.47 14.49
C GLU A 290 12.91 -4.34 13.08
N PHE A 291 12.96 -3.11 12.55
CA PHE A 291 13.58 -2.86 11.25
C PHE A 291 15.06 -3.24 11.20
N LEU A 292 15.83 -2.85 12.22
CA LEU A 292 17.26 -3.18 12.30
C LEU A 292 17.50 -4.69 12.43
N GLU A 293 16.64 -5.40 13.14
CA GLU A 293 16.67 -6.85 13.22
C GLU A 293 16.41 -7.47 11.84
N ARG A 294 15.32 -7.09 11.17
CA ARG A 294 14.90 -7.71 9.91
C ARG A 294 15.79 -7.36 8.74
N ILE A 295 16.29 -6.13 8.64
CA ILE A 295 17.22 -5.76 7.57
C ILE A 295 18.55 -6.52 7.71
N GLY A 296 18.95 -6.85 8.94
CA GLY A 296 20.12 -7.71 9.20
C GLY A 296 19.89 -9.18 8.84
N GLN A 297 18.65 -9.67 8.93
CA GLN A 297 18.25 -11.05 8.59
C GLN A 297 17.90 -11.25 7.11
N GLY A 298 17.44 -10.20 6.41
CA GLY A 298 16.96 -10.25 5.03
C GLY A 298 17.97 -10.78 4.01
N SER A 299 19.26 -10.84 4.36
CA SER A 299 20.32 -11.48 3.57
C SER A 299 20.27 -13.01 3.56
N GLN A 300 19.64 -13.66 4.56
CA GLN A 300 19.62 -15.12 4.70
C GLN A 300 18.49 -15.82 3.93
N GLY A 301 17.48 -15.07 3.45
CA GLY A 301 16.37 -15.63 2.67
C GLY A 301 16.77 -16.10 1.27
N GLY A 302 17.79 -15.46 0.67
CA GLY A 302 18.24 -15.76 -0.70
C GLY A 302 19.04 -17.05 -0.87
N GLU A 303 19.52 -17.67 0.21
CA GLU A 303 20.20 -18.97 0.13
C GLU A 303 19.22 -20.15 0.04
N ARG A 304 18.00 -20.02 0.59
CA ARG A 304 17.01 -21.10 0.58
C ARG A 304 16.39 -21.36 -0.81
N ASP A 305 16.29 -20.34 -1.66
CA ASP A 305 15.72 -20.46 -3.00
C ASP A 305 16.75 -20.84 -4.08
N ARG A 306 18.03 -21.08 -3.72
CA ARG A 306 19.05 -21.59 -4.65
C ARG A 306 19.16 -23.12 -4.68
N GLU A 307 18.45 -23.82 -3.79
CA GLU A 307 18.46 -25.28 -3.68
C GLU A 307 17.17 -25.97 -4.19
N LEU A 308 16.30 -25.27 -4.94
CA LEU A 308 15.12 -25.83 -5.59
C LEU A 308 15.10 -25.59 -7.11
#